data_AF-A0A897NS98-F1
#
_entry.id   AF-A0A897NS98-F1
#
_cell.length_a   1.000
_cell.length_b   1.000
_cell.length_c   1.000
_cell.angle_alpha   90.00
_cell.angle_beta   90.00
_cell.angle_gamma   90.00
#
_symmetry.space_group_name_H-M   'P 1'
#
loop_
_entity.id
_entity.type
_entity.pdbx_description
1 polymer ?
#
loop_
_entity_poly.entity_id
_entity_poly.type
_entity_poly.pdbx_seq_one_letter_code
_entity_poly.pdbx_strand_id
1 'polypeptide(L)'
;MKVDIQSLETFNQLAREGAEQATASMTQMTGIEADVEVTKMSLVDRKDLGEELGDRAFVGVQFDYEGELAGETVLVFGRACSASLVEALIGSADDEAMAKSGVKEIGNIMMSGFIDGWADYLETSIDHSPPTYIEGNGPAVLPDTTGSDDSDHVFVFKSRIEWVDESVEFYIYMLPEYDPLTSIMADHADTGDDAIPVDKLEVFNEMTRSGTEKAAENVTMMTGVETTAEVSQISFAPVTDVPKQVSNETYVGTVVEFTGLPSGYLMVLFDEVSAKNVAEAMMPIDVQGDELTDQHKAAIEELGNIMTSGFVDGWANVLQTSVDHTPPRLVHDMGQAIIDPLAAQVGRQQEHAFIVDSTMRTDEIEFEAEIHALPNEQELREALDELLVDRVDETEADPEQIFQG
;
A
#
# COMPACT_ATOMS: atom_id res chain seq x y z
N MET A 1 -2.16 -21.21 -0.89
CA MET A 1 -0.70 -21.15 -1.21
C MET A 1 0.07 -20.60 -0.01
N LYS A 2 1.40 -20.74 0.14
CA LYS A 2 2.18 -20.09 1.23
C LYS A 2 3.27 -19.17 0.68
N VAL A 3 3.33 -17.92 1.15
CA VAL A 3 4.43 -16.98 0.89
C VAL A 3 5.23 -16.78 2.17
N ASP A 4 6.52 -17.03 2.11
CA ASP A 4 7.42 -16.64 3.20
C ASP A 4 7.71 -15.14 3.16
N ILE A 5 7.89 -14.51 4.33
CA ILE A 5 8.25 -13.08 4.38
C ILE A 5 9.58 -12.84 3.68
N GLN A 6 10.54 -13.76 3.73
CA GLN A 6 11.79 -13.67 2.97
C GLN A 6 11.51 -13.61 1.45
N SER A 7 10.46 -14.28 0.98
CA SER A 7 10.01 -14.15 -0.41
C SER A 7 9.43 -12.76 -0.67
N LEU A 8 8.62 -12.18 0.24
CA LEU A 8 8.12 -10.80 0.10
C LEU A 8 9.27 -9.77 0.12
N GLU A 9 10.26 -9.95 1.00
CA GLU A 9 11.50 -9.15 1.05
C GLU A 9 12.25 -9.22 -0.27
N THR A 10 12.45 -10.44 -0.78
CA THR A 10 13.09 -10.64 -2.07
C THR A 10 12.30 -9.94 -3.16
N PHE A 11 10.98 -10.10 -3.23
CA PHE A 11 10.17 -9.52 -4.30
C PHE A 11 10.22 -7.99 -4.26
N ASN A 12 10.17 -7.40 -3.06
CA ASN A 12 10.34 -5.96 -2.88
C ASN A 12 11.74 -5.49 -3.29
N GLN A 13 12.80 -6.21 -2.91
CA GLN A 13 14.17 -5.90 -3.29
C GLN A 13 14.37 -5.95 -4.81
N LEU A 14 13.86 -7.00 -5.48
CA LEU A 14 13.96 -7.13 -6.93
C LEU A 14 13.21 -6.02 -7.67
N ALA A 15 12.03 -5.63 -7.17
CA ALA A 15 11.29 -4.48 -7.69
C ALA A 15 12.08 -3.17 -7.55
N ARG A 16 12.72 -2.97 -6.40
CA ARG A 16 13.57 -1.82 -6.13
C ARG A 16 14.78 -1.79 -7.05
N GLU A 17 15.49 -2.91 -7.21
CA GLU A 17 16.65 -3.01 -8.11
C GLU A 17 16.25 -2.71 -9.56
N GLY A 18 15.11 -3.24 -10.04
CA GLY A 18 14.56 -2.92 -11.36
C GLY A 18 14.25 -1.44 -11.53
N ALA A 19 13.65 -0.81 -10.52
CA ALA A 19 13.40 0.64 -10.49
C ALA A 19 14.71 1.46 -10.52
N GLU A 20 15.73 1.04 -9.75
CA GLU A 20 17.03 1.71 -9.68
C GLU A 20 17.78 1.62 -11.01
N GLN A 21 17.75 0.47 -11.68
CA GLN A 21 18.35 0.29 -13.00
C GLN A 21 17.73 1.18 -14.07
N ALA A 22 16.40 1.34 -14.05
CA ALA A 22 15.74 2.23 -14.99
C ALA A 22 15.96 3.70 -14.66
N THR A 23 16.02 4.04 -13.38
CA THR A 23 16.36 5.41 -12.95
C THR A 23 17.78 5.77 -13.38
N ALA A 24 18.73 4.85 -13.27
CA ALA A 24 20.09 5.02 -13.77
C ALA A 24 20.14 5.19 -15.30
N SER A 25 19.35 4.40 -16.03
CA SER A 25 19.27 4.51 -17.49
C SER A 25 18.58 5.80 -17.94
N MET A 26 17.52 6.21 -17.25
CA MET A 26 16.88 7.51 -17.43
C MET A 26 17.92 8.62 -17.21
N THR A 27 18.64 8.60 -16.09
CA THR A 27 19.72 9.55 -15.78
C THR A 27 20.76 9.61 -16.90
N GLN A 28 21.14 8.46 -17.46
CA GLN A 28 22.08 8.39 -18.58
C GLN A 28 21.53 9.01 -19.88
N MET A 29 20.23 8.84 -20.15
CA MET A 29 19.57 9.33 -21.35
C MET A 29 19.27 10.83 -21.29
N THR A 30 18.85 11.33 -20.12
CA THR A 30 18.36 12.70 -19.92
C THR A 30 19.41 13.64 -19.34
N GLY A 31 20.37 13.08 -18.61
CA GLY A 31 21.30 13.84 -17.75
C GLY A 31 20.65 14.38 -16.47
N ILE A 32 19.41 13.99 -16.16
CA ILE A 32 18.71 14.37 -14.93
C ILE A 32 19.05 13.35 -13.86
N GLU A 33 19.72 13.79 -12.79
CA GLU A 33 19.97 12.96 -11.62
C GLU A 33 18.63 12.70 -10.92
N ALA A 34 18.24 11.42 -10.87
CA ALA A 34 17.04 10.96 -10.22
C ALA A 34 17.37 9.78 -9.32
N ASP A 35 16.60 9.61 -8.25
CA ASP A 35 16.77 8.55 -7.27
C ASP A 35 15.44 7.83 -7.04
N VAL A 36 15.51 6.51 -6.81
CA VAL A 36 14.35 5.73 -6.35
C VAL A 36 14.21 5.98 -4.85
N GLU A 37 13.11 6.63 -4.48
CA GLU A 37 12.88 7.03 -3.09
C GLU A 37 12.20 5.93 -2.28
N VAL A 38 11.21 5.26 -2.88
CA VAL A 38 10.36 4.27 -2.22
C VAL A 38 10.00 3.17 -3.21
N THR A 39 10.04 1.93 -2.73
CA THR A 39 9.37 0.78 -3.35
C THR A 39 8.58 0.05 -2.28
N LYS A 40 7.25 0.06 -2.39
CA LYS A 40 6.37 -0.72 -1.51
C LYS A 40 5.65 -1.79 -2.29
N MET A 41 5.52 -2.96 -1.68
CA MET A 41 4.87 -4.12 -2.26
C MET A 41 3.54 -4.36 -1.54
N SER A 42 2.49 -4.61 -2.30
CA SER A 42 1.19 -5.01 -1.78
C SER A 42 0.67 -6.22 -2.54
N LEU A 43 -0.16 -7.02 -1.87
CA LEU A 43 -0.89 -8.11 -2.49
C LEU A 43 -2.37 -7.78 -2.46
N VAL A 44 -2.98 -7.67 -3.64
CA VAL A 44 -4.35 -7.20 -3.80
C VAL A 44 -5.15 -8.25 -4.54
N ASP A 45 -6.39 -8.46 -4.11
CA ASP A 45 -7.34 -9.23 -4.88
C ASP A 45 -7.70 -8.44 -6.15
N ARG A 46 -7.70 -9.10 -7.29
CA ARG A 46 -8.00 -8.50 -8.58
C ARG A 46 -9.32 -7.74 -8.58
N LYS A 47 -10.32 -8.22 -7.81
CA LYS A 47 -11.62 -7.54 -7.70
C LYS A 47 -11.54 -6.17 -7.03
N ASP A 48 -10.55 -5.98 -6.17
CA ASP A 48 -10.34 -4.77 -5.36
C ASP A 48 -9.39 -3.76 -6.05
N LEU A 49 -8.65 -4.17 -7.09
CA LEU A 49 -7.79 -3.27 -7.90
C LEU A 49 -8.55 -2.09 -8.53
N GLY A 50 -9.86 -2.26 -8.77
CA GLY A 50 -10.71 -1.19 -9.26
C GLY A 50 -10.82 -0.02 -8.27
N GLU A 51 -10.88 -0.31 -6.97
CA GLU A 51 -10.89 0.69 -5.90
C GLU A 51 -9.54 1.42 -5.84
N GLU A 52 -8.42 0.69 -5.96
CA GLU A 52 -7.07 1.27 -5.93
C GLU A 52 -6.78 2.21 -7.12
N LEU A 53 -7.07 1.77 -8.34
CA LEU A 53 -6.76 2.54 -9.55
C LEU A 53 -7.71 3.75 -9.70
N GLY A 54 -8.94 3.65 -9.18
CA GLY A 54 -9.97 4.67 -9.31
C GLY A 54 -10.26 5.03 -10.76
N ASP A 55 -10.72 6.26 -11.03
CA ASP A 55 -10.97 6.77 -12.39
C ASP A 55 -9.74 7.44 -13.03
N ARG A 56 -8.55 7.23 -12.46
CA ARG A 56 -7.31 7.88 -12.90
C ARG A 56 -6.90 7.41 -14.30
N ALA A 57 -6.36 8.33 -15.09
CA ALA A 57 -5.83 8.02 -16.41
C ALA A 57 -4.37 7.56 -16.31
N PHE A 58 -4.06 6.45 -16.97
CA PHE A 58 -2.75 5.82 -16.97
C PHE A 58 -2.22 5.62 -18.39
N VAL A 59 -0.89 5.66 -18.52
CA VAL A 59 -0.16 5.23 -19.72
C VAL A 59 0.95 4.29 -19.27
N GLY A 60 1.32 3.32 -20.11
CA GLY A 60 2.24 2.30 -19.65
C GLY A 60 2.65 1.31 -20.72
N VAL A 61 3.23 0.21 -20.26
CA VAL A 61 3.49 -0.98 -21.08
C VAL A 61 2.99 -2.24 -20.39
N GLN A 62 2.56 -3.18 -21.21
CA GLN A 62 2.26 -4.55 -20.83
C GLN A 62 3.21 -5.50 -21.56
N PHE A 63 3.57 -6.60 -20.91
CA PHE A 63 4.23 -7.74 -21.53
C PHE A 63 3.91 -8.99 -20.71
N ASP A 64 4.17 -10.12 -21.34
CA ASP A 64 3.97 -11.45 -20.79
C ASP A 64 5.35 -12.01 -20.46
N TYR A 65 5.43 -12.86 -19.44
CA TYR A 65 6.62 -13.63 -19.14
C TYR A 65 6.27 -15.11 -19.06
N GLU A 66 7.20 -15.96 -19.49
CA GLU A 66 7.07 -17.41 -19.57
C GLU A 66 8.37 -18.07 -19.08
N GLY A 67 8.27 -19.27 -18.54
CA GLY A 67 9.42 -20.00 -17.99
C GLY A 67 9.02 -20.79 -16.75
N GLU A 68 9.91 -20.83 -15.75
CA GLU A 68 9.56 -21.38 -14.42
C GLU A 68 8.61 -20.46 -13.64
N LEU A 69 8.64 -19.16 -13.94
CA LEU A 69 7.61 -18.20 -13.57
C LEU A 69 6.91 -17.76 -14.87
N ALA A 70 5.58 -17.73 -14.89
CA ALA A 70 4.80 -17.27 -16.04
C ALA A 70 3.66 -16.35 -15.60
N GLY A 71 3.23 -15.45 -16.48
CA GLY A 71 2.14 -14.52 -16.20
C GLY A 71 2.25 -13.22 -16.99
N GLU A 72 1.50 -12.22 -16.55
CA GLU A 72 1.43 -10.91 -17.19
C GLU A 72 1.96 -9.84 -16.23
N THR A 73 2.54 -8.77 -16.78
CA THR A 73 2.88 -7.59 -15.98
C THR A 73 2.55 -6.32 -16.73
N VAL A 74 2.03 -5.36 -15.97
CA VAL A 74 1.67 -4.04 -16.42
C VAL A 74 2.42 -3.01 -15.62
N LEU A 75 3.23 -2.21 -16.31
CA LEU A 75 3.87 -1.02 -15.77
C LEU A 75 3.06 0.20 -16.20
N VAL A 76 2.59 1.01 -15.25
CA VAL A 76 1.82 2.22 -15.55
C VAL A 76 2.31 3.45 -14.78
N PHE A 77 2.16 4.58 -15.45
CA PHE A 77 2.40 5.93 -14.96
C PHE A 77 1.09 6.70 -14.98
N GLY A 78 0.83 7.49 -13.95
CA GLY A 78 -0.28 8.45 -13.99
C GLY A 78 -0.08 9.42 -15.16
N ARG A 79 -1.13 9.69 -15.94
CA ARG A 79 -1.01 10.51 -17.17
C ARG A 79 -0.49 11.92 -16.93
N ALA A 80 -0.75 12.50 -15.75
CA ALA A 80 -0.17 13.78 -15.35
C ALA A 80 1.34 13.67 -15.12
N CYS A 81 1.80 12.59 -14.49
CA CYS A 81 3.21 12.31 -14.21
C CYS A 81 3.99 11.91 -15.48
N SER A 82 3.34 11.22 -16.43
CA SER A 82 4.00 10.81 -17.67
C SER A 82 4.35 11.99 -18.57
N ALA A 83 3.64 13.12 -18.47
CA ALA A 83 4.01 14.34 -19.18
C ALA A 83 5.35 14.89 -18.66
N SER A 84 5.53 15.00 -17.34
CA SER A 84 6.80 15.40 -16.71
C SER A 84 7.92 14.43 -17.03
N LEU A 85 7.66 13.11 -16.95
CA LEU A 85 8.64 12.08 -17.31
C LEU A 85 9.06 12.16 -18.79
N VAL A 86 8.11 12.31 -19.71
CA VAL A 86 8.38 12.44 -21.15
C VAL A 86 9.08 13.76 -21.47
N GLU A 87 8.70 14.84 -20.81
CA GLU A 87 9.36 16.14 -20.93
C GLU A 87 10.80 16.08 -20.43
N ALA A 88 11.03 15.43 -19.29
CA ALA A 88 12.35 15.14 -18.74
C ALA A 88 13.20 14.27 -19.69
N LEU A 89 12.58 13.29 -20.36
CA LEU A 89 13.25 12.35 -21.27
C LEU A 89 13.62 12.93 -22.64
N ILE A 90 12.71 13.70 -23.24
CA ILE A 90 12.73 14.01 -24.67
C ILE A 90 12.68 15.54 -24.91
N GLY A 91 12.43 16.35 -23.89
CA GLY A 91 12.14 17.77 -24.00
C GLY A 91 10.67 18.05 -24.34
N SER A 92 10.37 19.25 -24.88
CA SER A 92 8.98 19.65 -25.19
C SER A 92 8.30 18.66 -26.15
N ALA A 93 7.39 17.85 -25.62
CA ALA A 93 6.70 16.80 -26.34
C ALA A 93 5.50 17.35 -27.12
N ASP A 94 5.77 17.99 -28.26
CA ASP A 94 4.72 18.27 -29.24
C ASP A 94 4.32 17.01 -30.06
N ASP A 95 5.04 15.90 -29.91
CA ASP A 95 4.82 14.65 -30.66
C ASP A 95 4.46 13.47 -29.74
N GLU A 96 3.19 13.07 -29.81
CA GLU A 96 2.63 11.93 -29.08
C GLU A 96 3.35 10.61 -29.42
N ALA A 97 3.87 10.45 -30.64
CA ALA A 97 4.60 9.23 -31.02
C ALA A 97 5.94 9.13 -30.29
N MET A 98 6.60 10.26 -30.05
CA MET A 98 7.84 10.31 -29.28
C MET A 98 7.58 9.99 -27.81
N ALA A 99 6.51 10.53 -27.23
CA ALA A 99 6.09 10.22 -25.86
C ALA A 99 5.85 8.71 -25.67
N LYS A 100 5.10 8.09 -26.59
CA LYS A 100 4.84 6.64 -26.58
C LYS A 100 6.13 5.82 -26.68
N SER A 101 7.11 6.28 -27.46
CA SER A 101 8.41 5.61 -27.57
C SER A 101 9.24 5.73 -26.29
N GLY A 102 9.21 6.88 -25.61
CA GLY A 102 9.90 7.08 -24.34
C GLY A 102 9.38 6.16 -23.24
N VAL A 103 8.04 6.07 -23.11
CA VAL A 103 7.40 5.15 -22.16
C VAL A 103 7.77 3.69 -22.44
N LYS A 104 7.82 3.29 -23.72
CA LYS A 104 8.26 1.93 -24.11
C LYS A 104 9.70 1.64 -23.73
N GLU A 105 10.60 2.60 -23.90
CA GLU A 105 12.02 2.42 -23.59
C GLU A 105 12.25 2.27 -22.08
N ILE A 106 11.67 3.16 -21.27
CA ILE A 106 11.74 3.01 -19.80
C ILE A 106 11.11 1.70 -19.37
N GLY A 107 9.93 1.39 -19.92
CA GLY A 107 9.26 0.14 -19.64
C GLY A 107 10.14 -1.06 -19.93
N ASN A 108 10.80 -1.09 -21.09
CA ASN A 108 11.73 -2.17 -21.42
C ASN A 108 12.88 -2.29 -20.40
N ILE A 109 13.47 -1.16 -19.99
CA ILE A 109 14.61 -1.16 -19.06
C ILE A 109 14.20 -1.62 -17.65
N MET A 110 13.12 -1.05 -17.09
CA MET A 110 12.60 -1.49 -15.77
C MET A 110 12.30 -2.98 -15.80
N MET A 111 11.75 -3.45 -16.92
CA MET A 111 11.31 -4.81 -17.01
C MET A 111 12.43 -5.81 -17.21
N SER A 112 13.44 -5.50 -18.03
CA SER A 112 14.63 -6.33 -18.09
C SER A 112 15.29 -6.43 -16.71
N GLY A 113 15.45 -5.30 -16.00
CA GLY A 113 16.04 -5.32 -14.65
C GLY A 113 15.24 -6.14 -13.64
N PHE A 114 13.92 -6.00 -13.64
CA PHE A 114 13.05 -6.75 -12.75
C PHE A 114 13.02 -8.25 -13.08
N ILE A 115 12.80 -8.62 -14.36
CA ILE A 115 12.75 -10.03 -14.80
C ILE A 115 14.11 -10.71 -14.66
N ASP A 116 15.21 -10.03 -14.96
CA ASP A 116 16.56 -10.57 -14.77
C ASP A 116 16.82 -10.83 -13.27
N GLY A 117 16.40 -9.92 -12.40
CA GLY A 117 16.50 -10.11 -10.95
C GLY A 117 15.70 -11.32 -10.45
N TRP A 118 14.50 -11.54 -10.99
CA TRP A 118 13.71 -12.74 -10.71
C TRP A 118 14.36 -14.02 -11.23
N ALA A 119 14.88 -13.98 -12.45
CA ALA A 119 15.58 -15.11 -13.05
C ALA A 119 16.82 -15.49 -12.22
N ASP A 120 17.59 -14.51 -11.75
CA ASP A 120 18.75 -14.71 -10.90
C ASP A 120 18.38 -15.27 -9.52
N TYR A 121 17.34 -14.72 -8.87
CA TYR A 121 16.87 -15.20 -7.55
C TYR A 121 16.39 -16.65 -7.60
N LEU A 122 15.60 -16.97 -8.62
CA LEU A 122 15.04 -18.31 -8.81
C LEU A 122 16.05 -19.30 -9.42
N GLU A 123 17.28 -18.85 -9.69
CA GLU A 123 18.31 -19.59 -10.42
C GLU A 123 17.80 -20.19 -11.74
N THR A 124 16.91 -19.44 -12.41
CA THR A 124 16.13 -19.90 -13.57
C THR A 124 16.29 -19.01 -14.79
N SER A 125 15.53 -19.29 -15.85
CA SER A 125 15.40 -18.43 -17.01
C SER A 125 13.94 -18.05 -17.20
N ILE A 126 13.68 -16.75 -17.26
CA ILE A 126 12.36 -16.18 -17.53
C ILE A 126 12.47 -15.43 -18.86
N ASP A 127 11.73 -15.90 -19.85
CA ASP A 127 11.58 -15.22 -21.13
C ASP A 127 10.41 -14.23 -21.02
N HIS A 128 10.46 -13.14 -21.80
CA HIS A 128 9.40 -12.14 -21.81
C HIS A 128 9.10 -11.64 -23.22
N SER A 129 7.85 -11.23 -23.45
CA SER A 129 7.41 -10.64 -24.72
C SER A 129 7.88 -9.18 -24.83
N PRO A 130 8.04 -8.64 -26.06
CA PRO A 130 8.37 -7.23 -26.22
C PRO A 130 7.25 -6.32 -25.66
N PRO A 131 7.58 -5.19 -25.03
CA PRO A 131 6.59 -4.34 -24.38
C PRO A 131 5.58 -3.74 -25.37
N THR A 132 4.31 -3.92 -25.06
CA THR A 132 3.17 -3.34 -25.77
C THR A 132 2.70 -2.09 -25.02
N TYR A 133 2.61 -0.96 -25.71
CA TYR A 133 2.12 0.27 -25.10
C TYR A 133 0.61 0.18 -24.83
N ILE A 134 0.22 0.62 -23.66
CA ILE A 134 -1.17 0.66 -23.20
C ILE A 134 -1.54 2.06 -22.69
N GLU A 135 -2.81 2.41 -22.81
CA GLU A 135 -3.40 3.63 -22.24
C GLU A 135 -4.86 3.36 -21.87
N GLY A 136 -5.30 3.87 -20.72
CA GLY A 136 -6.65 3.63 -20.24
C GLY A 136 -6.92 4.32 -18.91
N ASN A 137 -8.13 4.13 -18.39
CA ASN A 137 -8.53 4.67 -17.10
C ASN A 137 -8.78 3.53 -16.12
N GLY A 138 -8.33 3.71 -14.88
CA GLY A 138 -8.63 2.78 -13.80
C GLY A 138 -8.22 1.34 -14.11
N PRO A 139 -9.03 0.34 -13.78
CA PRO A 139 -8.71 -1.07 -14.02
C PRO A 139 -8.67 -1.46 -15.50
N ALA A 140 -9.09 -0.59 -16.43
CA ALA A 140 -9.06 -0.89 -17.86
C ALA A 140 -7.63 -0.94 -18.46
N VAL A 141 -6.60 -0.56 -17.70
CA VAL A 141 -5.20 -0.75 -18.09
C VAL A 141 -4.62 -2.11 -17.71
N LEU A 142 -5.33 -2.87 -16.88
CA LEU A 142 -4.92 -4.22 -16.50
C LEU A 142 -5.34 -5.22 -17.59
N PRO A 143 -4.58 -6.31 -17.76
CA PRO A 143 -4.88 -7.30 -18.79
C PRO A 143 -6.15 -8.07 -18.45
N ASP A 144 -6.98 -8.38 -19.46
CA ASP A 144 -8.16 -9.22 -19.30
C ASP A 144 -7.73 -10.69 -19.09
N THR A 145 -7.81 -11.23 -17.86
CA THR A 145 -7.52 -12.65 -17.65
C THR A 145 -8.68 -13.49 -18.15
N THR A 146 -8.47 -14.19 -19.27
CA THR A 146 -9.36 -15.27 -19.71
C THR A 146 -8.96 -16.57 -19.00
N GLY A 147 -9.40 -16.75 -17.75
CA GLY A 147 -9.13 -17.96 -16.97
C GLY A 147 -9.96 -18.00 -15.69
N SER A 148 -10.41 -19.19 -15.29
CA SER A 148 -11.34 -19.42 -14.18
C SER A 148 -10.66 -20.08 -12.98
N ASP A 149 -9.41 -19.74 -12.67
CA ASP A 149 -8.69 -20.38 -11.56
C ASP A 149 -8.59 -19.46 -10.34
N ASP A 150 -8.87 -20.10 -9.19
CA ASP A 150 -9.14 -19.58 -7.83
C ASP A 150 -8.04 -18.76 -7.15
N SER A 151 -7.11 -18.12 -7.88
CA SER A 151 -6.16 -17.19 -7.27
C SER A 151 -6.04 -15.88 -8.07
N ASP A 152 -6.95 -14.97 -7.78
CA ASP A 152 -6.99 -13.61 -8.34
C ASP A 152 -6.06 -12.66 -7.58
N HIS A 153 -4.82 -13.08 -7.28
CA HIS A 153 -3.88 -12.25 -6.53
C HIS A 153 -2.96 -11.46 -7.46
N VAL A 154 -2.87 -10.15 -7.24
CA VAL A 154 -2.00 -9.25 -8.00
C VAL A 154 -0.98 -8.65 -7.07
N PHE A 155 0.30 -8.84 -7.42
CA PHE A 155 1.40 -8.17 -6.76
C PHE A 155 1.50 -6.75 -7.30
N VAL A 156 1.38 -5.77 -6.42
CA VAL A 156 1.44 -4.35 -6.75
C VAL A 156 2.72 -3.79 -6.16
N PHE A 157 3.62 -3.30 -7.01
CA PHE A 157 4.80 -2.55 -6.59
C PHE A 157 4.59 -1.09 -6.93
N LYS A 158 4.35 -0.27 -5.90
CA LYS A 158 4.30 1.18 -6.04
C LYS A 158 5.70 1.72 -5.80
N SER A 159 6.24 2.43 -6.79
CA SER A 159 7.55 3.06 -6.70
C SER A 159 7.46 4.55 -6.99
N ARG A 160 8.35 5.32 -6.36
CA ARG A 160 8.50 6.76 -6.57
C ARG A 160 9.93 7.08 -6.96
N ILE A 161 10.07 7.82 -8.05
CA ILE A 161 11.34 8.42 -8.48
C ILE A 161 11.25 9.92 -8.24
N GLU A 162 12.32 10.50 -7.72
CA GLU A 162 12.41 11.94 -7.46
C GLU A 162 13.64 12.54 -8.15
N TRP A 163 13.47 13.76 -8.68
CA TRP A 163 14.55 14.61 -9.17
C TRP A 163 14.25 16.07 -8.79
N VAL A 164 15.11 17.01 -9.21
CA VAL A 164 15.01 18.42 -8.78
C VAL A 164 13.60 18.99 -9.00
N ASP A 165 12.93 19.29 -7.88
CA ASP A 165 11.59 19.88 -7.77
C ASP A 165 10.43 19.05 -8.40
N GLU A 166 10.65 17.78 -8.74
CA GLU A 166 9.65 16.91 -9.37
C GLU A 166 9.76 15.45 -8.89
N SER A 167 8.63 14.78 -8.80
CA SER A 167 8.58 13.34 -8.52
C SER A 167 7.59 12.66 -9.44
N VAL A 168 7.88 11.41 -9.82
CA VAL A 168 6.97 10.56 -10.58
C VAL A 168 6.74 9.26 -9.83
N GLU A 169 5.46 8.98 -9.60
CA GLU A 169 4.99 7.68 -9.13
C GLU A 169 4.67 6.78 -10.31
N PHE A 170 5.03 5.51 -10.19
CA PHE A 170 4.66 4.45 -11.12
C PHE A 170 4.34 3.17 -10.38
N TYR A 171 3.60 2.31 -11.05
CA TYR A 171 3.08 1.08 -10.50
C TYR A 171 3.45 -0.09 -11.42
N ILE A 172 3.94 -1.17 -10.83
CA ILE A 172 4.14 -2.45 -11.50
C ILE A 172 3.09 -3.42 -10.94
N TYR A 173 2.14 -3.81 -11.77
CA TYR A 173 1.14 -4.83 -11.48
C TYR A 173 1.61 -6.15 -12.08
N MET A 174 1.96 -7.11 -11.24
CA MET A 174 2.40 -8.43 -11.64
C MET A 174 1.31 -9.45 -11.33
N LEU A 175 0.89 -10.16 -12.38
CA LEU A 175 -0.19 -11.15 -12.37
C LEU A 175 0.41 -12.51 -12.74
N PRO A 176 1.07 -13.20 -11.80
CA PRO A 176 1.65 -14.51 -12.06
C PRO A 176 0.56 -15.57 -12.21
N GLU A 177 0.82 -16.56 -13.06
CA GLU A 177 0.02 -17.78 -13.12
C GLU A 177 0.19 -18.59 -11.83
N TYR A 178 -0.93 -19.19 -11.37
CA TYR A 178 -0.98 -19.90 -10.10
C TYR A 178 -0.02 -21.10 -10.04
N ASP A 179 -0.05 -21.97 -11.05
CA ASP A 179 0.74 -23.21 -11.05
C ASP A 179 2.27 -22.93 -11.02
N PRO A 180 2.82 -22.04 -11.88
CA PRO A 180 4.21 -21.62 -11.79
C PRO A 180 4.59 -20.99 -10.45
N LEU A 181 3.78 -20.04 -9.96
CA LEU A 181 4.04 -19.34 -8.70
C LEU A 181 4.06 -20.32 -7.51
N THR A 182 3.06 -21.21 -7.44
CA THR A 182 2.97 -22.20 -6.35
C THR A 182 4.12 -23.19 -6.38
N SER A 183 4.57 -23.61 -7.57
CA SER A 183 5.74 -24.48 -7.70
C SER A 183 6.99 -23.81 -7.17
N ILE A 184 7.25 -22.57 -7.61
CA ILE A 184 8.40 -21.77 -7.14
C ILE A 184 8.37 -21.58 -5.63
N MET A 185 7.21 -21.20 -5.09
CA MET A 185 7.06 -20.98 -3.65
C MET A 185 7.20 -22.26 -2.85
N ALA A 186 6.80 -23.42 -3.39
CA ALA A 186 7.00 -24.70 -2.73
C ALA A 186 8.47 -25.14 -2.73
N ASP A 187 9.21 -24.83 -3.80
CA ASP A 187 10.62 -25.17 -3.94
C ASP A 187 11.54 -24.25 -3.10
N HIS A 188 11.11 -23.01 -2.88
CA HIS A 188 11.85 -21.99 -2.10
C HIS A 188 11.26 -21.72 -0.71
N ALA A 189 10.17 -22.39 -0.33
CA ALA A 189 9.69 -22.37 1.05
C ALA A 189 10.71 -23.09 1.92
N ASP A 190 11.59 -22.32 2.56
CA ASP A 190 12.41 -22.87 3.62
C ASP A 190 11.44 -23.42 4.67
N THR A 191 11.68 -24.65 5.13
CA THR A 191 10.78 -25.38 6.06
C THR A 191 10.72 -24.76 7.48
N GLY A 192 11.02 -23.47 7.62
CA GLY A 192 10.98 -22.70 8.85
C GLY A 192 9.58 -22.17 9.19
N ASP A 193 9.49 -21.58 10.39
CA ASP A 193 8.28 -20.95 10.97
C ASP A 193 7.89 -19.61 10.30
N ASP A 194 8.53 -19.23 9.17
CA ASP A 194 8.42 -17.90 8.55
C ASP A 194 7.39 -17.81 7.40
N ALA A 195 6.77 -18.94 7.04
CA ALA A 195 5.87 -19.02 5.90
C ALA A 195 4.41 -18.65 6.23
N ILE A 196 3.93 -17.51 5.71
CA ILE A 196 2.54 -17.05 5.82
C ILE A 196 1.71 -17.56 4.62
N PRO A 197 0.68 -18.40 4.82
CA PRO A 197 -0.30 -18.68 3.77
C PRO A 197 -0.81 -17.43 3.04
N VAL A 198 -0.82 -17.43 1.71
CA VAL A 198 -1.38 -16.34 0.87
C VAL A 198 -2.80 -16.01 1.27
N ASP A 199 -3.58 -17.05 1.57
CA ASP A 199 -4.95 -16.96 2.05
C ASP A 199 -5.06 -16.18 3.39
N LYS A 200 -3.95 -15.99 4.14
CA LYS A 200 -3.88 -15.08 5.30
C LYS A 200 -3.52 -13.65 4.95
N LEU A 201 -2.88 -13.42 3.81
CA LEU A 201 -2.71 -12.07 3.29
C LEU A 201 -4.06 -11.45 2.92
N GLU A 202 -5.03 -12.28 2.50
CA GLU A 202 -6.43 -11.84 2.38
C GLU A 202 -7.01 -11.42 3.75
N VAL A 203 -6.70 -12.15 4.83
CA VAL A 203 -7.09 -11.75 6.19
C VAL A 203 -6.47 -10.40 6.56
N PHE A 204 -5.25 -10.07 6.11
CA PHE A 204 -4.68 -8.74 6.30
C PHE A 204 -5.49 -7.63 5.64
N ASN A 205 -5.91 -7.84 4.38
CA ASN A 205 -6.73 -6.88 3.66
C ASN A 205 -8.09 -6.72 4.34
N GLU A 206 -8.71 -7.81 4.79
CA GLU A 206 -9.98 -7.79 5.52
C GLU A 206 -9.87 -7.07 6.88
N MET A 207 -8.80 -7.31 7.64
CA MET A 207 -8.52 -6.58 8.89
C MET A 207 -8.43 -5.08 8.68
N THR A 208 -7.65 -4.70 7.66
CA THR A 208 -7.37 -3.32 7.28
C THR A 208 -8.67 -2.64 6.85
N ARG A 209 -9.45 -3.28 5.98
CA ARG A 209 -10.76 -2.81 5.51
C ARG A 209 -11.73 -2.65 6.68
N SER A 210 -11.90 -3.70 7.49
CA SER A 210 -12.80 -3.70 8.64
C SER A 210 -12.45 -2.60 9.65
N GLY A 211 -11.16 -2.43 9.97
CA GLY A 211 -10.69 -1.36 10.84
C GLY A 211 -11.00 0.03 10.30
N THR A 212 -10.75 0.26 9.02
CA THR A 212 -11.00 1.55 8.37
C THR A 212 -12.49 1.87 8.28
N GLU A 213 -13.32 0.90 7.87
CA GLU A 213 -14.78 1.04 7.82
C GLU A 213 -15.34 1.36 9.22
N LYS A 214 -14.84 0.68 10.26
CA LYS A 214 -15.24 0.94 11.65
C LYS A 214 -14.84 2.35 12.12
N ALA A 215 -13.65 2.80 11.75
CA ALA A 215 -13.20 4.17 12.06
C ALA A 215 -14.11 5.21 11.38
N ALA A 216 -14.43 5.03 10.09
CA ALA A 216 -15.33 5.91 9.34
C ALA A 216 -16.77 5.93 9.90
N GLU A 217 -17.31 4.77 10.30
CA GLU A 217 -18.59 4.68 11.01
C GLU A 217 -18.58 5.50 12.30
N ASN A 218 -17.51 5.38 13.09
CA ASN A 218 -17.40 6.10 14.35
C ASN A 218 -17.30 7.62 14.15
N VAL A 219 -16.54 8.08 13.15
CA VAL A 219 -16.50 9.50 12.77
C VAL A 219 -17.89 9.97 12.37
N THR A 220 -18.60 9.22 11.53
CA THR A 220 -19.95 9.54 11.10
C THR A 220 -20.92 9.63 12.28
N MET A 221 -20.86 8.70 13.23
CA MET A 221 -21.71 8.70 14.42
C MET A 221 -21.47 9.92 15.33
N MET A 222 -20.23 10.40 15.41
CA MET A 222 -19.86 11.48 16.34
C MET A 222 -19.96 12.87 15.73
N THR A 223 -19.64 13.01 14.44
CA THR A 223 -19.67 14.30 13.73
C THR A 223 -21.01 14.52 13.02
N GLY A 224 -21.71 13.44 12.66
CA GLY A 224 -22.90 13.49 11.80
C GLY A 224 -22.58 13.68 10.31
N VAL A 225 -21.30 13.70 9.93
CA VAL A 225 -20.83 13.84 8.55
C VAL A 225 -20.64 12.45 7.95
N GLU A 226 -21.31 12.14 6.83
CA GLU A 226 -21.14 10.84 6.18
C GLU A 226 -19.70 10.68 5.70
N THR A 227 -18.97 9.77 6.35
CA THR A 227 -17.55 9.50 6.09
C THR A 227 -17.39 8.10 5.51
N THR A 228 -16.63 7.98 4.44
CA THR A 228 -16.37 6.71 3.75
C THR A 228 -14.88 6.40 3.72
N ALA A 229 -14.54 5.13 3.91
CA ALA A 229 -13.21 4.60 3.63
C ALA A 229 -13.04 4.47 2.10
N GLU A 230 -11.96 5.02 1.54
CA GLU A 230 -11.70 4.96 0.09
C GLU A 230 -10.57 4.01 -0.28
N VAL A 231 -9.51 3.99 0.52
CA VAL A 231 -8.34 3.14 0.30
C VAL A 231 -8.00 2.51 1.64
N SER A 232 -7.66 1.23 1.61
CA SER A 232 -7.30 0.49 2.80
C SER A 232 -6.43 -0.69 2.36
N GLN A 233 -5.11 -0.54 2.44
CA GLN A 233 -4.17 -1.51 1.90
C GLN A 233 -3.05 -1.79 2.89
N ILE A 234 -2.68 -3.07 2.99
CA ILE A 234 -1.41 -3.46 3.61
C ILE A 234 -0.30 -3.43 2.57
N SER A 235 0.83 -2.84 2.93
CA SER A 235 2.04 -2.84 2.13
C SER A 235 3.22 -3.31 2.96
N PHE A 236 4.24 -3.80 2.27
CA PHE A 236 5.47 -4.30 2.82
C PHE A 236 6.63 -3.52 2.21
N ALA A 237 7.49 -2.97 3.07
CA ALA A 237 8.64 -2.18 2.65
C ALA A 237 9.76 -2.21 3.70
N PRO A 238 11.01 -1.89 3.32
CA PRO A 238 12.09 -1.69 4.27
C PRO A 238 11.72 -0.62 5.30
N VAL A 239 12.08 -0.84 6.58
CA VAL A 239 11.75 0.11 7.65
C VAL A 239 12.32 1.51 7.38
N THR A 240 13.46 1.58 6.71
CA THR A 240 14.10 2.85 6.31
C THR A 240 13.29 3.65 5.30
N ASP A 241 12.41 3.00 4.56
CA ASP A 241 11.59 3.63 3.52
C ASP A 241 10.20 4.03 4.06
N VAL A 242 9.78 3.49 5.21
CA VAL A 242 8.51 3.81 5.88
C VAL A 242 8.28 5.33 5.99
N PRO A 243 9.22 6.16 6.50
CA PRO A 243 8.97 7.59 6.66
C PRO A 243 8.74 8.30 5.33
N LYS A 244 9.33 7.80 4.24
CA LYS A 244 9.23 8.39 2.90
C LYS A 244 7.88 8.11 2.22
N GLN A 245 7.09 7.19 2.78
CA GLN A 245 5.78 6.85 2.22
C GLN A 245 4.71 7.90 2.52
N VAL A 246 4.95 8.75 3.50
CA VAL A 246 4.05 9.84 3.87
C VAL A 246 4.56 11.16 3.31
N SER A 247 3.62 11.99 2.88
CA SER A 247 3.92 13.32 2.35
C SER A 247 4.76 14.12 3.34
N ASN A 248 5.65 14.97 2.81
CA ASN A 248 6.43 15.91 3.62
C ASN A 248 5.64 17.19 3.94
N GLU A 249 4.32 17.18 3.69
CA GLU A 249 3.40 18.21 4.12
C GLU A 249 3.24 18.23 5.64
N THR A 250 2.69 19.33 6.16
CA THR A 250 2.43 19.49 7.59
C THR A 250 1.11 18.82 7.93
N TYR A 251 1.17 17.89 8.87
CA TYR A 251 0.00 17.17 9.38
C TYR A 251 -0.27 17.55 10.83
N VAL A 252 -1.54 17.47 11.21
CA VAL A 252 -1.99 17.50 12.60
C VAL A 252 -2.72 16.20 12.86
N GLY A 253 -2.47 15.57 14.00
CA GLY A 253 -3.04 14.25 14.23
C GLY A 253 -2.68 13.65 15.58
N THR A 254 -2.91 12.36 15.71
CA THR A 254 -2.62 11.61 16.93
C THR A 254 -1.76 10.40 16.65
N VAL A 255 -0.85 10.11 17.57
CA VAL A 255 -0.07 8.88 17.60
C VAL A 255 -0.44 8.08 18.84
N VAL A 256 -0.71 6.80 18.67
CA VAL A 256 -0.90 5.83 19.76
C VAL A 256 0.09 4.68 19.62
N GLU A 257 0.45 4.09 20.76
CA GLU A 257 1.03 2.76 20.81
C GLU A 257 -0.12 1.79 21.11
N PHE A 258 -0.27 0.76 20.28
CA PHE A 258 -1.17 -0.35 20.58
C PHE A 258 -0.37 -1.54 21.08
N THR A 259 -0.96 -2.27 22.03
CA THR A 259 -0.34 -3.38 22.75
C THR A 259 -1.26 -4.58 22.74
N GLY A 260 -0.70 -5.76 22.63
CA GLY A 260 -1.46 -6.99 22.44
C GLY A 260 -0.75 -7.84 21.39
N LEU A 261 -1.51 -8.68 20.70
CA LEU A 261 -1.04 -9.46 19.55
C LEU A 261 -1.89 -9.03 18.34
N PRO A 262 -1.40 -8.12 17.48
CA PRO A 262 -0.07 -7.46 17.47
C PRO A 262 0.04 -6.23 18.38
N SER A 263 1.26 -5.85 18.74
CA SER A 263 1.62 -4.51 19.21
C SER A 263 2.18 -3.64 18.08
N GLY A 264 2.31 -2.33 18.29
CA GLY A 264 2.85 -1.41 17.28
C GLY A 264 2.42 0.03 17.48
N TYR A 265 2.51 0.80 16.40
CA TYR A 265 2.09 2.21 16.39
C TYR A 265 0.97 2.45 15.40
N LEU A 266 0.01 3.29 15.78
CA LEU A 266 -1.01 3.79 14.88
C LEU A 266 -1.00 5.31 14.91
N MET A 267 -1.03 5.89 13.72
CA MET A 267 -1.14 7.32 13.49
C MET A 267 -2.45 7.61 12.78
N VAL A 268 -3.13 8.66 13.21
CA VAL A 268 -4.21 9.25 12.42
C VAL A 268 -3.84 10.70 12.14
N LEU A 269 -3.65 11.01 10.87
CA LEU A 269 -3.10 12.26 10.37
C LEU A 269 -4.12 12.97 9.49
N PHE A 270 -4.15 14.29 9.60
CA PHE A 270 -4.96 15.17 8.77
C PHE A 270 -4.07 16.29 8.26
N ASP A 271 -4.24 16.70 7.01
CA ASP A 271 -3.70 17.98 6.58
C ASP A 271 -4.34 19.12 7.38
N GLU A 272 -3.70 20.31 7.42
CA GLU A 272 -4.17 21.41 8.28
C GLU A 272 -5.59 21.90 7.93
N VAL A 273 -6.01 21.79 6.66
CA VAL A 273 -7.35 22.19 6.21
C VAL A 273 -8.38 21.17 6.69
N SER A 274 -8.14 19.88 6.44
CA SER A 274 -9.00 18.79 6.90
C SER A 274 -9.13 18.76 8.43
N ALA A 275 -8.01 18.94 9.14
CA ALA A 275 -7.96 18.99 10.60
C ALA A 275 -8.86 20.09 11.16
N LYS A 276 -8.84 21.27 10.53
CA LYS A 276 -9.68 22.40 10.92
C LYS A 276 -11.15 22.15 10.60
N ASN A 277 -11.45 21.72 9.37
CA ASN A 277 -12.83 21.51 8.92
C ASN A 277 -13.55 20.46 9.77
N VAL A 278 -12.89 19.34 10.08
CA VAL A 278 -13.48 18.30 10.93
C VAL A 278 -13.63 18.74 12.39
N ALA A 279 -12.65 19.49 12.91
CA ALA A 279 -12.73 20.03 14.26
C ALA A 279 -13.87 21.04 14.40
N GLU A 280 -14.07 21.92 13.41
CA GLU A 280 -15.17 22.87 13.38
C GLU A 280 -16.53 22.19 13.28
N ALA A 281 -16.65 21.09 12.51
CA ALA A 281 -17.89 20.31 12.41
C ALA A 281 -18.34 19.72 13.76
N MET A 282 -17.40 19.45 14.68
CA MET A 282 -17.69 18.97 16.03
C MET A 282 -18.06 20.09 17.02
N MET A 283 -17.80 21.34 16.67
CA MET A 283 -17.97 22.47 17.58
C MET A 283 -19.34 23.13 17.41
N PRO A 284 -20.04 23.45 18.51
CA PRO A 284 -21.32 24.15 18.45
C PRO A 284 -21.19 25.65 18.13
N ILE A 285 -19.98 26.17 17.90
CA ILE A 285 -19.71 27.60 17.73
C ILE A 285 -18.79 27.78 16.53
N ASP A 286 -19.13 28.72 15.64
CA ASP A 286 -18.25 29.14 14.56
C ASP A 286 -16.98 29.76 15.15
N VAL A 287 -15.87 29.02 15.12
CA VAL A 287 -14.55 29.52 15.50
C VAL A 287 -14.03 30.34 14.31
N GLN A 288 -13.77 31.64 14.52
CA GLN A 288 -13.21 32.49 13.47
C GLN A 288 -11.70 32.57 13.59
N GLY A 289 -10.99 32.19 12.52
CA GLY A 289 -9.54 32.34 12.38
C GLY A 289 -8.96 31.31 11.42
N ASP A 290 -7.81 31.59 10.83
CA ASP A 290 -7.13 30.67 9.91
C ASP A 290 -6.20 29.67 10.63
N GLU A 291 -6.00 29.83 11.94
CA GLU A 291 -5.06 29.02 12.73
C GLU A 291 -5.78 27.97 13.61
N LEU A 292 -5.12 26.83 13.82
CA LEU A 292 -5.55 25.79 14.76
C LEU A 292 -5.47 26.28 16.21
N THR A 293 -6.62 26.31 16.89
CA THR A 293 -6.74 26.69 18.30
C THR A 293 -6.55 25.48 19.22
N ASP A 294 -6.39 25.72 20.53
CA ASP A 294 -6.38 24.63 21.52
C ASP A 294 -7.69 23.82 21.52
N GLN A 295 -8.82 24.43 21.16
CA GLN A 295 -10.08 23.71 21.01
C GLN A 295 -10.05 22.80 19.78
N HIS A 296 -9.48 23.27 18.66
CA HIS A 296 -9.33 22.43 17.46
C HIS A 296 -8.45 21.21 17.77
N LYS A 297 -7.34 21.43 18.47
CA LYS A 297 -6.44 20.36 18.90
C LYS A 297 -7.11 19.33 19.82
N ALA A 298 -7.94 19.79 20.77
CA ALA A 298 -8.70 18.87 21.63
C ALA A 298 -9.76 18.07 20.86
N ALA A 299 -10.41 18.67 19.85
CA ALA A 299 -11.33 17.94 18.99
C ALA A 299 -10.60 16.90 18.13
N ILE A 300 -9.41 17.23 17.61
CA ILE A 300 -8.55 16.30 16.87
C ILE A 300 -8.06 15.17 17.77
N GLU A 301 -7.69 15.43 19.03
CA GLU A 301 -7.33 14.37 19.99
C GLU A 301 -8.49 13.39 20.21
N GLU A 302 -9.72 13.90 20.35
CA GLU A 302 -10.91 13.08 20.53
C GLU A 302 -11.19 12.25 19.26
N LEU A 303 -11.18 12.87 18.07
CA LEU A 303 -11.34 12.17 16.79
C LEU A 303 -10.26 11.10 16.58
N GLY A 304 -9.01 11.44 16.86
CA GLY A 304 -7.89 10.52 16.81
C GLY A 304 -8.11 9.31 17.71
N ASN A 305 -8.60 9.52 18.94
CA ASN A 305 -8.97 8.44 19.85
C ASN A 305 -10.06 7.54 19.26
N ILE A 306 -11.13 8.13 18.74
CA ILE A 306 -12.29 7.41 18.20
C ILE A 306 -11.92 6.56 16.98
N MET A 307 -11.15 7.12 16.06
CA MET A 307 -10.70 6.40 14.87
C MET A 307 -9.69 5.32 15.23
N THR A 308 -8.76 5.60 16.16
CA THR A 308 -7.86 4.60 16.69
C THR A 308 -8.63 3.42 17.28
N SER A 309 -9.60 3.68 18.17
CA SER A 309 -10.38 2.61 18.78
C SER A 309 -11.17 1.83 17.73
N GLY A 310 -11.83 2.51 16.77
CA GLY A 310 -12.54 1.84 15.69
C GLY A 310 -11.64 0.93 14.85
N PHE A 311 -10.46 1.43 14.48
CA PHE A 311 -9.51 0.69 13.68
C PHE A 311 -8.93 -0.51 14.42
N VAL A 312 -8.47 -0.30 15.66
CA VAL A 312 -7.93 -1.36 16.53
C VAL A 312 -8.99 -2.39 16.89
N ASP A 313 -10.23 -1.99 17.15
CA ASP A 313 -11.35 -2.90 17.38
C ASP A 313 -11.65 -3.75 16.13
N GLY A 314 -11.58 -3.16 14.94
CA GLY A 314 -11.72 -3.90 13.67
C GLY A 314 -10.69 -5.02 13.55
N TRP A 315 -9.42 -4.71 13.84
CA TRP A 315 -8.34 -5.73 13.87
C TRP A 315 -8.59 -6.78 14.93
N ALA A 316 -8.91 -6.37 16.15
CA ALA A 316 -9.18 -7.26 17.27
C ALA A 316 -10.30 -8.26 16.97
N ASN A 317 -11.38 -7.81 16.31
CA ASN A 317 -12.49 -8.66 15.92
C ASN A 317 -12.10 -9.71 14.88
N VAL A 318 -11.34 -9.31 13.85
CA VAL A 318 -10.91 -10.24 12.81
C VAL A 318 -9.89 -11.24 13.37
N LEU A 319 -8.91 -10.77 14.15
CA LEU A 319 -7.91 -11.63 14.82
C LEU A 319 -8.47 -12.45 15.98
N GLN A 320 -9.71 -12.18 16.42
CA GLN A 320 -10.31 -12.76 17.62
C GLN A 320 -9.45 -12.58 18.88
N THR A 321 -8.75 -11.45 18.96
CA THR A 321 -7.85 -11.08 20.05
C THR A 321 -8.32 -9.81 20.74
N SER A 322 -7.63 -9.40 21.79
CA SER A 322 -7.81 -8.09 22.40
C SER A 322 -6.57 -7.25 22.14
N VAL A 323 -6.75 -6.08 21.52
CA VAL A 323 -5.69 -5.09 21.33
C VAL A 323 -6.07 -3.86 22.14
N ASP A 324 -5.22 -3.49 23.10
CA ASP A 324 -5.35 -2.26 23.87
C ASP A 324 -4.50 -1.16 23.24
N HIS A 325 -4.79 0.10 23.50
CA HIS A 325 -3.95 1.21 23.07
C HIS A 325 -3.72 2.25 24.16
N THR A 326 -2.59 2.95 24.08
CA THR A 326 -2.30 4.09 24.94
C THR A 326 -3.24 5.26 24.62
N PRO A 327 -3.41 6.23 25.56
CA PRO A 327 -4.03 7.49 25.21
C PRO A 327 -3.30 8.17 24.04
N PRO A 328 -4.02 8.80 23.10
CA PRO A 328 -3.42 9.46 21.95
C PRO A 328 -2.54 10.63 22.35
N ARG A 329 -1.40 10.75 21.67
CA ARG A 329 -0.51 11.91 21.75
C ARG A 329 -0.69 12.76 20.51
N LEU A 330 -1.11 14.01 20.70
CA LEU A 330 -1.19 14.99 19.61
C LEU A 330 0.20 15.24 18.99
N VAL A 331 0.22 15.29 17.66
CA VAL A 331 1.37 15.68 16.83
C VAL A 331 0.96 16.79 15.87
N HIS A 332 1.90 17.67 15.56
CA HIS A 332 1.77 18.74 14.56
C HIS A 332 3.14 19.02 13.99
N ASP A 333 3.48 18.34 12.89
CA ASP A 333 4.81 18.40 12.26
C ASP A 333 4.72 17.91 10.80
N MET A 334 5.83 17.88 10.09
CA MET A 334 5.91 17.24 8.77
C MET A 334 5.66 15.73 8.90
N GLY A 335 4.91 15.14 7.96
CA GLY A 335 4.53 13.72 8.01
C GLY A 335 5.73 12.77 8.23
N GLN A 336 6.81 12.98 7.48
CA GLN A 336 8.05 12.20 7.64
C GLN A 336 8.67 12.35 9.04
N ALA A 337 8.64 13.55 9.63
CA ALA A 337 9.17 13.81 10.96
C ALA A 337 8.32 13.18 12.08
N ILE A 338 7.02 12.97 11.84
CA ILE A 338 6.13 12.26 12.75
C ILE A 338 6.47 10.76 12.76
N ILE A 339 6.72 10.18 11.58
CA ILE A 339 6.85 8.73 11.40
C ILE A 339 8.28 8.23 11.61
N ASP A 340 9.30 8.98 11.21
CA ASP A 340 10.72 8.62 11.37
C ASP A 340 11.09 8.05 12.75
N PRO A 341 10.73 8.69 13.89
CA PRO A 341 11.07 8.13 15.20
C PRO A 341 10.35 6.81 15.51
N LEU A 342 9.15 6.59 14.95
CA LEU A 342 8.35 5.38 15.15
C LEU A 342 8.88 4.24 14.29
N ALA A 343 9.17 4.52 13.02
CA ALA A 343 9.86 3.58 12.13
C ALA A 343 11.21 3.16 12.73
N ALA A 344 12.01 4.09 13.25
CA ALA A 344 13.27 3.78 13.92
C ALA A 344 13.10 2.93 15.20
N GLN A 345 11.93 2.96 15.84
CA GLN A 345 11.62 2.11 17.00
C GLN A 345 11.25 0.70 16.58
N VAL A 346 10.40 0.55 15.56
CA VAL A 346 10.05 -0.73 14.93
C VAL A 346 11.29 -1.40 14.34
N GLY A 347 12.14 -0.62 13.65
CA GLY A 347 13.39 -1.07 13.02
C GLY A 347 14.46 -1.61 13.96
N ARG A 348 14.23 -1.59 15.27
CA ARG A 348 15.11 -2.27 16.25
C ARG A 348 14.92 -3.77 16.29
N GLN A 349 13.76 -4.24 15.84
CA GLN A 349 13.34 -5.65 15.96
C GLN A 349 13.14 -6.32 14.59
N GLN A 350 12.96 -5.54 13.53
CA GLN A 350 12.68 -6.01 12.17
C GLN A 350 13.37 -5.11 11.13
N GLU A 351 13.77 -5.67 9.99
CA GLU A 351 14.41 -4.93 8.89
C GLU A 351 13.37 -4.35 7.90
N HIS A 352 12.22 -5.03 7.80
CA HIS A 352 11.06 -4.63 7.02
C HIS A 352 9.85 -4.36 7.91
N ALA A 353 8.86 -3.64 7.39
CA ALA A 353 7.61 -3.37 8.09
C ALA A 353 6.42 -3.64 7.19
N PHE A 354 5.40 -4.25 7.80
CA PHE A 354 4.04 -4.11 7.33
C PHE A 354 3.55 -2.70 7.67
N ILE A 355 2.95 -2.05 6.69
CA ILE A 355 2.41 -0.70 6.79
C ILE A 355 0.97 -0.79 6.31
N VAL A 356 0.04 -0.43 7.17
CA VAL A 356 -1.34 -0.26 6.75
C VAL A 356 -1.56 1.21 6.47
N ASP A 357 -1.97 1.52 5.24
CA ASP A 357 -2.35 2.85 4.81
C ASP A 357 -3.83 2.85 4.48
N SER A 358 -4.57 3.76 5.11
CA SER A 358 -5.96 3.97 4.82
C SER A 358 -6.30 5.44 4.68
N THR A 359 -7.16 5.77 3.73
CA THR A 359 -7.66 7.13 3.52
C THR A 359 -9.17 7.15 3.67
N MET A 360 -9.67 8.12 4.43
CA MET A 360 -11.09 8.40 4.59
C MET A 360 -11.42 9.78 4.07
N ARG A 361 -12.58 9.91 3.41
CA ARG A 361 -13.08 11.17 2.86
C ARG A 361 -14.57 11.34 3.09
N THR A 362 -15.05 12.55 2.84
CA THR A 362 -16.47 12.88 2.72
C THR A 362 -16.70 13.84 1.57
N ASP A 363 -17.86 13.74 0.93
CA ASP A 363 -18.31 14.69 -0.09
C ASP A 363 -18.97 15.95 0.53
N GLU A 364 -19.26 15.93 1.84
CA GLU A 364 -19.98 17.02 2.51
C GLU A 364 -19.10 18.22 2.85
N ILE A 365 -17.84 17.96 3.21
CA ILE A 365 -16.83 18.95 3.58
C ILE A 365 -15.47 18.52 3.02
N GLU A 366 -14.56 19.47 2.85
CA GLU A 366 -13.17 19.16 2.51
C GLU A 366 -12.51 18.49 3.72
N PHE A 367 -12.46 17.16 3.69
CA PHE A 367 -11.94 16.32 4.75
C PHE A 367 -11.26 15.10 4.13
N GLU A 368 -9.99 14.95 4.47
CA GLU A 368 -9.18 13.77 4.23
C GLU A 368 -8.47 13.40 5.53
N ALA A 369 -8.51 12.12 5.87
CA ALA A 369 -7.81 11.57 7.03
C ALA A 369 -7.02 10.34 6.61
N GLU A 370 -5.74 10.31 6.97
CA GLU A 370 -4.83 9.21 6.72
C GLU A 370 -4.62 8.41 8.01
N ILE A 371 -4.94 7.12 7.99
CA ILE A 371 -4.58 6.18 9.04
C ILE A 371 -3.36 5.41 8.57
N HIS A 372 -2.31 5.44 9.39
CA HIS A 372 -1.12 4.62 9.19
C HIS A 372 -0.93 3.70 10.39
N ALA A 373 -0.72 2.41 10.17
CA ALA A 373 -0.35 1.48 11.23
C ALA A 373 0.96 0.75 10.93
N LEU A 374 1.81 0.65 11.94
CA LEU A 374 3.12 0.00 11.93
C LEU A 374 3.14 -1.11 13.01
N PRO A 375 2.51 -2.26 12.74
CA PRO A 375 2.53 -3.40 13.66
C PRO A 375 3.92 -4.03 13.74
N ASN A 376 4.20 -4.66 14.88
CA ASN A 376 5.29 -5.60 15.02
C ASN A 376 5.05 -6.80 14.10
N GLU A 377 6.01 -7.07 13.21
CA GLU A 377 5.90 -8.09 12.18
C GLU A 377 5.75 -9.51 12.76
N GLN A 378 6.52 -9.82 13.80
CA GLN A 378 6.53 -11.15 14.41
C GLN A 378 5.23 -11.43 15.15
N GLU A 379 4.76 -10.48 15.95
CA GLU A 379 3.49 -10.63 16.70
C GLU A 379 2.28 -10.64 15.77
N LEU A 380 2.32 -9.87 14.68
CA LEU A 380 1.29 -9.89 13.66
C LEU A 380 1.21 -11.27 12.98
N ARG A 381 2.37 -11.90 12.73
CA ARG A 381 2.45 -13.26 12.21
C ARG A 381 1.89 -14.27 13.20
N GLU A 382 2.30 -14.21 14.46
CA GLU A 382 1.80 -15.09 15.51
C GLU A 382 0.27 -15.03 15.60
N ALA A 383 -0.32 -13.83 15.59
CA ALA A 383 -1.76 -13.64 15.61
C ALA A 383 -2.47 -14.30 14.41
N LEU A 384 -1.87 -14.24 13.22
CA LEU A 384 -2.41 -14.91 12.04
C LEU A 384 -2.24 -16.43 12.06
N ASP A 385 -1.19 -16.96 12.69
CA ASP A 385 -0.98 -18.40 12.87
C ASP A 385 -2.03 -19.02 13.80
N GLU A 386 -2.34 -18.35 14.90
CA GLU A 386 -3.37 -18.79 15.85
C GLU A 386 -4.76 -18.86 15.20
N LEU A 387 -5.11 -17.88 14.36
CA LEU A 387 -6.39 -17.80 13.67
C LEU A 387 -6.70 -19.03 12.79
N LEU A 388 -5.68 -19.75 12.32
CA LEU A 388 -5.86 -20.99 11.55
C LEU A 388 -6.11 -22.22 12.42
N VAL A 389 -5.52 -22.31 13.60
CA VAL A 389 -5.65 -23.51 14.44
C VAL A 389 -7.11 -23.70 14.86
N ASP A 390 -7.82 -22.62 15.16
CA ASP A 390 -9.23 -22.66 15.53
C ASP A 390 -10.17 -23.00 14.36
N ARG A 391 -9.75 -22.79 13.09
CA ARG A 391 -10.53 -23.14 11.89
C ARG A 391 -10.23 -24.52 11.31
N VAL A 392 -9.14 -25.18 11.71
CA VAL A 392 -8.78 -26.54 11.22
C VAL A 392 -9.74 -27.60 11.78
N ASP A 393 -10.37 -27.35 12.92
CA ASP A 393 -11.37 -28.26 13.51
C ASP A 393 -12.81 -28.04 12.98
N GLU A 394 -13.06 -27.00 12.17
CA GLU A 394 -14.35 -26.71 11.55
C GLU A 394 -14.37 -27.10 10.06
N THR A 395 -14.34 -28.41 9.79
CA THR A 395 -14.68 -28.91 8.45
C THR A 395 -16.20 -28.85 8.25
N GLU A 396 -16.62 -27.95 7.36
CA GLU A 396 -18.00 -27.58 6.96
C GLU A 396 -18.53 -26.31 7.66
N ALA A 397 -18.55 -25.20 6.91
CA ALA A 397 -19.28 -24.01 7.29
C ALA A 397 -20.79 -24.34 7.36
N ASP A 398 -21.37 -24.28 8.56
CA ASP A 398 -22.81 -24.35 8.78
C ASP A 398 -23.38 -22.92 8.92
N PRO A 399 -24.07 -22.39 7.89
CA PRO A 399 -24.61 -21.03 7.90
C PRO A 399 -25.68 -20.81 8.99
N GLU A 400 -26.16 -21.86 9.66
CA GLU A 400 -27.20 -21.74 10.70
C GLU A 400 -26.63 -21.42 12.10
N GLN A 401 -25.32 -21.48 12.33
CA GLN A 401 -24.73 -21.17 13.65
C GLN A 401 -24.46 -19.68 13.90
N ILE A 402 -24.53 -18.83 12.88
CA ILE A 402 -24.24 -17.38 12.97
C ILE A 402 -25.38 -16.58 13.66
N PHE A 403 -26.55 -17.18 13.91
CA PHE A 403 -27.71 -16.45 14.44
C PHE A 403 -28.34 -16.97 15.74
N GLN A 404 -27.61 -17.70 16.59
CA GLN A 404 -28.05 -17.92 17.99
C GLN A 404 -26.88 -17.98 18.98
N GLY A 405 -26.62 -16.84 19.63
CA GLY A 405 -25.77 -16.70 20.82
C GLY A 405 -26.00 -15.38 21.50
#